data_AF-A0A067STI5-F1
#
_entry.id   AF-A0A067STI5-F1
#
_cell.length_a   1.000
_cell.length_b   1.000
_cell.length_c   1.000
_cell.angle_alpha   90.00
_cell.angle_beta   90.00
_cell.angle_gamma   90.00
#
_symmetry.space_group_name_H-M   'P 1'
#
loop_
_entity.id
_entity.type
_entity.pdbx_description
1 polymer ?
#
loop_
_entity_poly.entity_id
_entity_poly.type
_entity_poly.pdbx_seq_one_letter_code
_entity_poly.pdbx_strand_id
1 'polypeptide(L)'
;QAARELQARLNSERSLTQNLRRKFEDVSNASQDGDNDTSPPQRKRRRTRAGSEDCSDSDEASVQEAETDEVKRLGRRFVILHGPWLRRKELIFEVELDEDYDEGDRFKDSNTMVQGQLHEIRGLLPDKYHGDAFTKKWLSKSFTEGMDSQRSNTATRLRKLAAAIFSVNALHMSPSTIRQEKFRDMIGWTTNQHGRGSYSALKVAILHKEYSGAYDREKVFLNPSLMAAIWCLSGDDSLQQRGATTGIDYMALYEDYLKLIANGLHRDRAEFVNIIQQWDEVVFPGTETSIVVGHSSSGDTENEVDREIGRMDDEEGPQ
;
A
#
# COMPACT_ATOMS: atom_id res chain seq x y z
N GLN A 1 35.83 13.15 15.28
CA GLN A 1 34.87 14.04 14.59
C GLN A 1 33.71 13.24 13.99
N ALA A 2 33.99 12.21 13.19
CA ALA A 2 32.99 11.30 12.60
C ALA A 2 31.97 10.67 13.58
N ALA A 3 32.40 10.24 14.77
CA ALA A 3 31.48 9.64 15.76
C ALA A 3 30.41 10.62 16.30
N ARG A 4 30.72 11.92 16.36
CA ARG A 4 29.74 12.95 16.78
C ARG A 4 28.75 13.27 15.66
N GLU A 5 29.21 13.21 14.41
CA GLU A 5 28.34 13.39 13.23
C GLU A 5 27.38 12.21 13.05
N LEU A 6 27.84 10.98 13.27
CA LEU A 6 26.98 9.79 13.27
C LEU A 6 25.92 9.87 14.38
N GLN A 7 26.31 10.29 15.58
CA GLN A 7 25.38 10.46 16.70
C GLN A 7 24.36 11.57 16.44
N ALA A 8 24.78 12.68 15.82
CA ALA A 8 23.88 13.76 15.42
C ALA A 8 22.86 13.29 14.36
N ARG A 9 23.30 12.44 13.42
CA ARG A 9 22.44 11.88 12.37
C ARG A 9 21.44 10.86 12.93
N LEU A 10 21.87 9.96 13.81
CA LEU A 10 20.99 9.02 14.52
C LEU A 10 19.96 9.74 15.39
N ASN A 11 20.36 10.83 16.07
CA ASN A 11 19.44 11.63 16.87
C ASN A 11 18.45 12.41 15.98
N SER A 12 18.89 12.91 14.83
CA SER A 12 18.04 13.53 13.81
C SER A 12 16.99 12.56 13.27
N GLU A 13 17.41 11.34 12.92
CA GLU A 13 16.52 10.30 12.39
C GLU A 13 15.54 9.82 13.46
N ARG A 14 15.97 9.58 14.70
CA ARG A 14 15.07 9.26 15.82
C ARG A 14 14.05 10.37 16.08
N SER A 15 14.46 11.63 15.98
CA SER A 15 13.55 12.78 16.10
C SER A 15 12.55 12.84 14.94
N LEU A 16 12.98 12.51 13.72
CA LEU A 16 12.12 12.46 12.54
C LEU A 16 11.09 11.33 12.67
N THR A 17 11.52 10.15 13.10
CA THR A 17 10.65 8.99 13.33
C THR A 17 9.65 9.25 14.47
N GLN A 18 10.06 9.91 15.56
CA GLN A 18 9.14 10.32 16.62
C GLN A 18 8.16 11.41 16.15
N ASN A 19 8.59 12.36 15.32
CA ASN A 19 7.72 13.38 14.75
C ASN A 19 6.69 12.77 13.78
N LEU A 20 7.11 11.82 12.96
CA LEU A 20 6.23 11.06 12.06
C LEU A 20 5.25 10.20 12.85
N ARG A 21 5.69 9.54 13.92
CA ARG A 21 4.83 8.76 14.81
C ARG A 21 3.79 9.63 15.52
N ARG A 22 4.18 10.79 16.07
CA ARG A 22 3.24 11.76 16.64
C ARG A 22 2.26 12.30 15.61
N LYS A 23 2.72 12.67 14.41
CA LYS A 23 1.83 13.09 13.31
C LYS A 23 0.87 11.98 12.89
N PHE A 24 1.30 10.72 12.96
CA PHE A 24 0.44 9.58 12.66
C PHE A 24 -0.60 9.38 13.77
N GLU A 25 -0.21 9.48 15.04
CA GLU A 25 -1.09 9.37 16.22
C GLU A 25 -2.09 10.55 16.29
N ASP A 26 -1.66 11.78 16.05
CA ASP A 26 -2.53 12.98 16.02
C ASP A 26 -3.59 12.89 14.90
N VAL A 27 -3.24 12.30 13.76
CA VAL A 27 -4.17 12.11 12.63
C VAL A 27 -5.07 10.89 12.81
N SER A 28 -4.66 9.93 13.65
CA SER A 28 -5.49 8.78 14.04
C SER A 28 -6.59 9.18 15.03
N ASN A 29 -6.34 10.23 15.82
CA ASN A 29 -7.25 10.76 16.84
C ASN A 29 -8.07 11.97 16.39
N ALA A 30 -7.74 12.59 15.24
CA ALA A 30 -8.51 13.70 14.68
C ALA A 30 -9.76 13.22 13.94
N SER A 31 -10.68 12.62 14.68
CA SER A 31 -12.09 12.53 14.31
C SER A 31 -12.93 13.15 15.43
N GLN A 32 -12.77 14.45 15.63
CA GLN A 32 -13.80 15.40 16.08
C GLN A 32 -13.21 16.82 16.15
N ASP A 33 -14.01 17.77 15.67
CA ASP A 33 -13.89 19.22 15.78
C ASP A 33 -12.91 19.99 14.86
N GLY A 34 -13.52 20.81 13.98
CA GLY A 34 -12.92 22.07 13.53
C GLY A 34 -12.91 22.35 12.04
N ASP A 35 -14.07 22.35 11.36
CA ASP A 35 -14.22 23.02 10.07
C ASP A 35 -14.13 24.54 10.30
N ASN A 36 -13.10 25.17 9.75
CA ASN A 36 -13.00 26.63 9.65
C ASN A 36 -12.92 26.98 8.17
N ASP A 37 -14.07 27.23 7.55
CA ASP A 37 -14.12 28.05 6.35
C ASP A 37 -15.27 29.06 6.41
N THR A 38 -14.91 30.24 5.95
CA THR A 38 -15.53 31.54 6.12
C THR A 38 -16.73 31.74 5.18
N SER A 39 -17.95 31.80 5.71
CA SER A 39 -19.13 32.48 5.10
C SER A 39 -20.31 32.63 6.08
N PRO A 40 -21.17 33.67 5.94
CA PRO A 40 -21.97 34.25 7.05
C PRO A 40 -23.22 33.45 7.45
N PRO A 41 -23.75 33.65 8.68
CA PRO A 41 -24.60 32.67 9.35
C PRO A 41 -26.07 32.74 8.88
N GLN A 42 -26.57 31.64 8.32
CA GLN A 42 -28.01 31.44 8.16
C GLN A 42 -28.64 31.02 9.49
N ARG A 43 -29.68 31.77 9.88
CA ARG A 43 -30.44 31.66 11.14
C ARG A 43 -30.89 30.21 11.43
N LYS A 44 -30.39 29.65 12.53
CA LYS A 44 -30.93 28.46 13.20
C LYS A 44 -32.41 28.68 13.54
N ARG A 45 -33.31 28.02 12.81
CA ARG A 45 -34.70 27.79 13.26
C ARG A 45 -34.64 26.77 14.40
N ARG A 46 -34.77 27.28 15.62
CA ARG A 46 -35.03 26.52 16.85
C ARG A 46 -36.29 25.68 16.64
N ARG A 47 -36.17 24.36 16.57
CA ARG A 47 -37.33 23.45 16.68
C ARG A 47 -37.36 22.93 18.11
N THR A 48 -38.45 23.27 18.78
CA THR A 48 -38.77 22.98 20.17
C THR A 48 -38.87 21.47 20.39
N ARG A 49 -38.26 21.01 21.48
CA ARG A 49 -38.39 19.66 22.05
C ARG A 49 -39.82 19.52 22.58
N ALA A 50 -40.57 18.57 22.03
CA ALA A 50 -41.77 18.01 22.65
C ALA A 50 -41.47 16.52 22.86
N GLY A 51 -41.61 16.07 24.11
CA GLY A 51 -41.19 14.74 24.53
C GLY A 51 -42.02 13.63 23.93
N SER A 52 -41.34 12.52 23.65
CA SER A 52 -41.87 11.19 23.87
C SER A 52 -40.80 10.45 24.67
N GLU A 53 -41.20 9.96 25.84
CA GLU A 53 -40.45 9.00 26.63
C GLU A 53 -40.43 7.69 25.84
N ASP A 54 -39.27 7.31 25.32
CA ASP A 54 -39.00 5.94 24.92
C ASP A 54 -37.51 5.66 25.14
N CYS A 55 -37.19 5.18 26.34
CA CYS A 55 -35.85 4.80 26.76
C CYS A 55 -35.63 3.32 26.43
N SER A 56 -35.37 3.00 25.16
CA SER A 56 -34.98 1.63 24.76
C SER A 56 -34.11 1.54 23.49
N ASP A 57 -33.74 2.66 22.85
CA ASP A 57 -33.14 2.65 21.49
C ASP A 57 -31.69 3.18 21.43
N SER A 58 -31.09 3.46 22.60
CA SER A 58 -29.73 4.03 22.72
C SER A 58 -28.63 3.01 22.45
N ASP A 59 -28.78 1.79 22.97
CA ASP A 59 -27.69 0.82 23.02
C ASP A 59 -27.56 0.04 21.69
N GLU A 60 -28.66 -0.30 21.03
CA GLU A 60 -28.67 -0.94 19.69
C GLU A 60 -28.06 -0.05 18.60
N ALA A 61 -28.41 1.24 18.58
CA ALA A 61 -27.87 2.19 17.61
C ALA A 61 -26.35 2.40 17.77
N SER A 62 -25.87 2.45 19.02
CA SER A 62 -24.43 2.61 19.31
C SER A 62 -23.60 1.37 18.96
N VAL A 63 -24.17 0.16 19.13
CA VAL A 63 -23.52 -1.09 18.72
C VAL A 63 -23.41 -1.18 17.19
N GLN A 64 -24.48 -0.84 16.46
CA GLN A 64 -24.47 -0.85 14.99
C GLN A 64 -23.48 0.18 14.40
N GLU A 65 -23.32 1.34 15.05
CA GLU A 65 -22.33 2.35 14.67
C GLU A 65 -20.90 1.84 14.92
N ALA A 66 -20.64 1.22 16.07
CA ALA A 66 -19.34 0.66 16.40
C ALA A 66 -18.91 -0.48 15.45
N GLU A 67 -19.84 -1.37 15.08
CA GLU A 67 -19.58 -2.42 14.09
C GLU A 67 -19.34 -1.85 12.69
N THR A 68 -20.10 -0.83 12.31
CA THR A 68 -19.89 -0.12 11.04
C THR A 68 -18.49 0.49 10.96
N ASP A 69 -18.03 1.11 12.03
CA ASP A 69 -16.70 1.70 12.10
C ASP A 69 -15.58 0.65 12.12
N GLU A 70 -15.81 -0.50 12.75
CA GLU A 70 -14.89 -1.65 12.68
C GLU A 70 -14.71 -2.12 11.24
N VAL A 71 -15.81 -2.36 10.51
CA VAL A 71 -15.77 -2.80 9.12
C VAL A 71 -15.11 -1.75 8.22
N LYS A 72 -15.36 -0.46 8.45
CA LYS A 72 -14.64 0.63 7.76
C LYS A 72 -13.14 0.58 8.01
N ARG A 73 -12.69 0.33 9.25
CA ARG A 73 -11.26 0.17 9.57
C ARG A 73 -10.66 -1.03 8.83
N LEU A 74 -11.39 -2.14 8.72
CA LEU A 74 -10.94 -3.30 7.95
C LEU A 74 -10.82 -2.99 6.45
N GLY A 75 -11.78 -2.27 5.87
CA GLY A 75 -11.67 -1.78 4.49
C GLY A 75 -10.44 -0.89 4.26
N ARG A 76 -10.10 0.00 5.22
CA ARG A 76 -8.85 0.77 5.16
C ARG A 76 -7.63 -0.12 5.22
N ARG A 77 -7.64 -1.13 6.10
CA ARG A 77 -6.53 -2.09 6.26
C ARG A 77 -6.34 -2.94 5.00
N PHE A 78 -7.43 -3.32 4.32
CA PHE A 78 -7.36 -4.04 3.05
C PHE A 78 -6.60 -3.26 1.98
N VAL A 79 -6.84 -1.95 1.86
CA VAL A 79 -6.11 -1.09 0.91
C VAL A 79 -4.62 -1.07 1.17
N ILE A 80 -4.21 -1.16 2.44
CA ILE A 80 -2.80 -1.14 2.84
C ILE A 80 -2.14 -2.50 2.62
N LEU A 81 -2.84 -3.59 2.95
CA LEU A 81 -2.26 -4.93 2.98
C LEU A 81 -2.40 -5.71 1.68
N HIS A 82 -3.55 -5.61 1.01
CA HIS A 82 -3.90 -6.48 -0.13
C HIS A 82 -3.95 -5.69 -1.42
N GLY A 83 -4.67 -4.56 -1.44
CA GLY A 83 -4.67 -3.72 -2.62
C GLY A 83 -5.78 -2.67 -2.64
N PRO A 84 -5.63 -1.64 -3.49
CA PRO A 84 -6.52 -0.49 -3.49
C PRO A 84 -7.91 -0.76 -4.10
N TRP A 85 -8.07 -1.77 -4.96
CA TRP A 85 -9.31 -2.01 -5.70
C TRP A 85 -9.86 -3.42 -5.53
N LEU A 86 -11.19 -3.53 -5.57
CA LEU A 86 -11.90 -4.80 -5.65
C LEU A 86 -12.35 -5.06 -7.09
N ARG A 87 -12.19 -6.31 -7.55
CA ARG A 87 -12.92 -6.85 -8.69
C ARG A 87 -14.37 -7.01 -8.30
N ARG A 88 -15.27 -6.68 -9.23
CA ARG A 88 -16.73 -6.77 -9.03
C ARG A 88 -17.17 -6.19 -7.68
N LYS A 89 -16.78 -4.93 -7.40
CA LYS A 89 -16.95 -4.22 -6.12
C LYS A 89 -18.27 -4.48 -5.39
N GLU A 90 -19.38 -4.54 -6.14
CA GLU A 90 -20.72 -4.74 -5.59
C GLU A 90 -21.08 -6.20 -5.34
N LEU A 91 -20.49 -7.13 -6.10
CA LEU A 91 -20.87 -8.54 -6.14
C LEU A 91 -19.87 -9.45 -5.44
N ILE A 92 -18.65 -8.99 -5.14
CA ILE A 92 -17.61 -9.85 -4.55
C ILE A 92 -18.04 -10.45 -3.20
N PHE A 93 -18.86 -9.74 -2.42
CA PHE A 93 -19.44 -10.24 -1.17
C PHE A 93 -20.59 -11.23 -1.36
N GLU A 94 -21.08 -11.38 -2.58
CA GLU A 94 -22.14 -12.33 -2.97
C GLU A 94 -21.57 -13.57 -3.67
N VAL A 95 -20.26 -13.59 -3.96
CA VAL A 95 -19.58 -14.74 -4.56
C VAL A 95 -19.41 -15.85 -3.52
N GLU A 96 -19.76 -17.07 -3.90
CA GLU A 96 -19.51 -18.26 -3.08
C GLU A 96 -18.01 -18.52 -2.94
N LEU A 97 -17.57 -18.82 -1.72
CA LEU A 97 -16.17 -19.11 -1.44
C LEU A 97 -15.79 -20.47 -2.05
N ASP A 98 -14.73 -20.48 -2.83
CA ASP A 98 -14.11 -21.71 -3.32
C ASP A 98 -13.06 -22.17 -2.29
N GLU A 99 -13.39 -23.20 -1.51
CA GLU A 99 -12.51 -23.78 -0.48
C GLU A 99 -11.30 -24.50 -1.10
N ASP A 100 -11.41 -24.95 -2.35
CA ASP A 100 -10.35 -25.62 -3.09
C ASP A 100 -9.51 -24.63 -3.93
N TYR A 101 -9.64 -23.33 -3.67
CA TYR A 101 -8.91 -22.28 -4.37
C TYR A 101 -7.40 -22.44 -4.20
N ASP A 102 -6.70 -22.54 -5.33
CA ASP A 102 -5.24 -22.52 -5.38
C ASP A 102 -4.72 -21.10 -5.70
N GLU A 103 -3.89 -20.56 -4.82
CA GLU A 103 -3.23 -19.27 -5.02
C GLU A 103 -2.30 -19.25 -6.25
N GLY A 104 -1.73 -20.39 -6.64
CA GLY A 104 -0.92 -20.51 -7.86
C GLY A 104 -1.72 -20.18 -9.13
N ASP A 105 -3.02 -20.44 -9.12
CA ASP A 105 -3.93 -20.17 -10.23
C ASP A 105 -4.56 -18.77 -10.19
N ARG A 106 -4.21 -17.92 -9.20
CA ARG A 106 -4.82 -16.60 -8.96
C ARG A 106 -5.02 -15.78 -10.23
N PHE A 107 -4.02 -15.71 -11.11
CA PHE A 107 -4.03 -14.85 -12.30
C PHE A 107 -4.37 -15.56 -13.62
N LYS A 108 -4.93 -16.77 -13.54
CA LYS A 108 -5.34 -17.58 -14.70
C LYS A 108 -6.54 -16.97 -15.42
N ASP A 109 -7.58 -16.57 -14.67
CA ASP A 109 -8.76 -15.92 -15.21
C ASP A 109 -9.42 -14.93 -14.23
N SER A 110 -10.52 -14.29 -14.65
CA SER A 110 -11.21 -13.29 -13.83
C SER A 110 -11.86 -13.89 -12.58
N ASN A 111 -12.27 -15.15 -12.57
CA ASN A 111 -12.94 -15.78 -11.43
C ASN A 111 -11.90 -16.15 -10.37
N THR A 112 -10.77 -16.74 -10.77
CA THR A 112 -9.66 -17.03 -9.83
C THR A 112 -9.13 -15.76 -9.18
N MET A 113 -9.07 -14.64 -9.91
CA MET A 113 -8.68 -13.34 -9.31
C MET A 113 -9.71 -12.82 -8.31
N VAL A 114 -11.01 -13.03 -8.57
CA VAL A 114 -12.08 -12.66 -7.63
C VAL A 114 -12.01 -13.54 -6.38
N GLN A 115 -11.79 -14.85 -6.53
CA GLN A 115 -11.62 -15.78 -5.40
C GLN A 115 -10.40 -15.39 -4.55
N GLY A 116 -9.26 -15.04 -5.17
CA GLY A 116 -8.10 -14.54 -4.42
C GLY A 116 -8.42 -13.33 -3.55
N GLN A 117 -9.17 -12.35 -4.08
CA GLN A 117 -9.59 -11.20 -3.28
C GLN A 117 -10.63 -11.54 -2.22
N LEU A 118 -11.51 -12.50 -2.51
CA LEU A 118 -12.50 -12.98 -1.55
C LEU A 118 -11.83 -13.66 -0.34
N HIS A 119 -10.83 -14.50 -0.59
CA HIS A 119 -9.98 -15.12 0.43
C HIS A 119 -9.23 -14.09 1.27
N GLU A 120 -8.67 -13.03 0.65
CA GLU A 120 -8.04 -11.92 1.37
C GLU A 120 -9.03 -11.15 2.27
N ILE A 121 -10.24 -10.88 1.78
CA ILE A 121 -11.29 -10.23 2.57
C ILE A 121 -11.69 -11.12 3.76
N ARG A 122 -11.87 -12.42 3.54
CA ARG A 122 -12.21 -13.41 4.58
C ARG A 122 -11.10 -13.55 5.61
N GLY A 123 -9.84 -13.62 5.18
CA GLY A 123 -8.70 -13.65 6.11
C GLY A 123 -8.55 -12.38 6.95
N LEU A 124 -9.07 -11.25 6.47
CA LEU A 124 -9.02 -9.97 7.17
C LEU A 124 -10.21 -9.75 8.13
N LEU A 125 -11.37 -10.29 7.80
CA LEU A 125 -12.58 -10.12 8.60
C LEU A 125 -12.54 -11.05 9.83
N PRO A 126 -12.99 -10.57 11.00
CA PRO A 126 -13.26 -11.45 12.13
C PRO A 126 -14.33 -12.51 11.82
N ASP A 127 -14.21 -13.70 12.41
CA ASP A 127 -15.10 -14.85 12.17
C ASP A 127 -16.60 -14.54 12.37
N LYS A 128 -16.92 -13.59 13.25
CA LYS A 128 -18.31 -13.12 13.46
C LYS A 128 -18.98 -12.62 12.17
N TYR A 129 -18.20 -12.20 11.18
CA TYR A 129 -18.69 -11.72 9.89
C TYR A 129 -18.74 -12.79 8.80
N HIS A 130 -18.31 -14.02 9.05
CA HIS A 130 -18.17 -15.07 8.02
C HIS A 130 -19.47 -15.83 7.69
N GLY A 131 -20.47 -15.79 8.58
CA GLY A 131 -21.79 -16.36 8.32
C GLY A 131 -22.69 -15.41 7.53
N ASP A 132 -23.98 -15.37 7.88
CA ASP A 132 -25.00 -14.54 7.23
C ASP A 132 -24.67 -13.05 7.17
N ALA A 133 -23.78 -12.56 8.04
CA ALA A 133 -23.35 -11.17 8.03
C ALA A 133 -22.55 -10.80 6.76
N PHE A 134 -21.85 -11.75 6.15
CA PHE A 134 -20.97 -11.52 5.00
C PHE A 134 -21.74 -10.99 3.78
N THR A 135 -22.91 -11.57 3.54
CA THR A 135 -23.76 -11.25 2.38
C THR A 135 -24.65 -10.03 2.63
N LYS A 136 -24.62 -9.45 3.83
CA LYS A 136 -25.42 -8.26 4.14
C LYS A 136 -24.83 -7.04 3.44
N LYS A 137 -25.69 -6.29 2.76
CA LYS A 137 -25.32 -5.06 2.03
C LYS A 137 -24.62 -4.01 2.89
N TRP A 138 -24.96 -3.92 4.18
CA TRP A 138 -24.33 -2.96 5.08
C TRP A 138 -22.83 -3.23 5.23
N LEU A 139 -22.41 -4.50 5.26
CA LEU A 139 -21.01 -4.87 5.43
C LEU A 139 -20.20 -4.50 4.19
N SER A 140 -20.67 -4.90 3.01
CA SER A 140 -20.06 -4.54 1.71
C SER A 140 -19.94 -3.01 1.54
N LYS A 141 -21.00 -2.28 1.90
CA LYS A 141 -21.02 -0.81 1.84
C LYS A 141 -20.00 -0.18 2.80
N SER A 142 -20.00 -0.57 4.07
CA SER A 142 -19.08 -0.03 5.09
C SER A 142 -17.63 -0.35 4.77
N PHE A 143 -17.35 -1.56 4.29
CA PHE A 143 -16.00 -1.98 3.90
C PHE A 143 -15.51 -1.14 2.72
N THR A 144 -16.35 -1.01 1.69
CA THR A 144 -16.11 -0.15 0.53
C THR A 144 -15.85 1.30 0.92
N GLU A 145 -16.66 1.87 1.81
CA GLU A 145 -16.48 3.25 2.30
C GLU A 145 -15.12 3.42 2.98
N GLY A 146 -14.72 2.42 3.77
CA GLY A 146 -13.38 2.34 4.37
C GLY A 146 -12.27 2.38 3.31
N MET A 147 -12.38 1.54 2.27
CA MET A 147 -11.43 1.51 1.17
C MET A 147 -11.36 2.86 0.44
N ASP A 148 -12.50 3.43 0.09
CA ASP A 148 -12.61 4.68 -0.66
C ASP A 148 -11.99 5.86 0.13
N SER A 149 -12.22 5.88 1.44
CA SER A 149 -11.58 6.82 2.37
C SER A 149 -10.05 6.63 2.41
N GLN A 150 -9.57 5.39 2.54
CA GLN A 150 -8.12 5.12 2.59
C GLN A 150 -7.44 5.47 1.26
N ARG A 151 -8.06 5.19 0.13
CA ARG A 151 -7.55 5.59 -1.19
C ARG A 151 -7.40 7.10 -1.29
N SER A 152 -8.40 7.86 -0.84
CA SER A 152 -8.39 9.33 -0.87
C SER A 152 -7.34 9.93 0.08
N ASN A 153 -7.17 9.32 1.26
CA ASN A 153 -6.13 9.71 2.22
C ASN A 153 -4.73 9.41 1.70
N THR A 154 -4.51 8.20 1.19
CA THR A 154 -3.23 7.77 0.60
C THR A 154 -2.84 8.69 -0.53
N ALA A 155 -3.79 8.98 -1.41
CA ALA A 155 -3.64 9.94 -2.48
C ALA A 155 -3.11 11.30 -1.98
N THR A 156 -3.86 11.93 -1.08
CA THR A 156 -3.54 13.27 -0.56
C THR A 156 -2.16 13.29 0.11
N ARG A 157 -1.83 12.26 0.90
CA ARG A 157 -0.54 12.13 1.59
C ARG A 157 0.61 11.95 0.60
N LEU A 158 0.46 11.05 -0.36
CA LEU A 158 1.49 10.80 -1.35
C LEU A 158 1.81 12.05 -2.16
N ARG A 159 0.83 12.88 -2.55
CA ARG A 159 1.10 14.16 -3.25
C ARG A 159 1.86 15.18 -2.41
N LYS A 160 1.57 15.26 -1.11
CA LYS A 160 2.31 16.15 -0.20
C LYS A 160 3.79 15.75 -0.11
N LEU A 161 4.07 14.46 -0.20
CA LEU A 161 5.43 13.91 -0.15
C LEU A 161 6.09 13.80 -1.53
N ALA A 162 5.30 13.78 -2.61
CA ALA A 162 5.76 13.54 -3.97
C ALA A 162 6.87 14.49 -4.41
N ALA A 163 6.79 15.78 -4.05
CA ALA A 163 7.85 16.74 -4.33
C ALA A 163 9.21 16.28 -3.80
N ALA A 164 9.24 15.76 -2.57
CA ALA A 164 10.44 15.22 -1.96
C ALA A 164 10.82 13.86 -2.57
N ILE A 165 9.85 12.97 -2.80
CA ILE A 165 10.09 11.61 -3.33
C ILE A 165 10.69 11.66 -4.74
N PHE A 166 10.16 12.52 -5.62
CA PHE A 166 10.60 12.62 -7.01
C PHE A 166 11.66 13.72 -7.22
N SER A 167 12.08 14.40 -6.15
CA SER A 167 12.96 15.57 -6.25
C SER A 167 12.45 16.63 -7.25
N VAL A 168 11.14 16.90 -7.22
CA VAL A 168 10.46 17.86 -8.10
C VAL A 168 9.95 19.07 -7.32
N ASN A 169 9.78 20.19 -8.01
CA ASN A 169 9.23 21.40 -7.39
C ASN A 169 7.79 21.13 -6.90
N ALA A 170 7.51 21.41 -5.63
CA ALA A 170 6.19 21.22 -5.02
C ALA A 170 5.08 21.99 -5.73
N LEU A 171 5.39 23.14 -6.36
CA LEU A 171 4.42 23.90 -7.15
C LEU A 171 3.94 23.13 -8.38
N HIS A 172 4.74 22.18 -8.89
CA HIS A 172 4.34 21.33 -10.02
C HIS A 172 3.40 20.20 -9.60
N MET A 173 3.31 19.88 -8.30
CA MET A 173 2.48 18.79 -7.80
C MET A 173 1.04 19.22 -7.48
N SER A 174 0.79 20.51 -7.25
CA SER A 174 -0.53 20.97 -6.80
C SER A 174 -1.57 20.98 -7.93
N PRO A 175 -1.36 21.66 -9.08
CA PRO A 175 -2.36 21.66 -10.15
C PRO A 175 -2.30 20.41 -11.03
N SER A 176 -3.45 19.78 -11.27
CA SER A 176 -3.57 18.58 -12.11
C SER A 176 -3.06 18.78 -13.53
N THR A 177 -3.34 19.93 -14.13
CA THR A 177 -2.88 20.29 -15.48
C THR A 177 -1.36 20.38 -15.57
N ILE A 178 -0.71 20.99 -14.56
CA ILE A 178 0.75 21.08 -14.49
C ILE A 178 1.37 19.70 -14.28
N ARG A 179 0.77 18.85 -13.44
CA ARG A 179 1.23 17.46 -13.27
C ARG A 179 1.18 16.69 -14.59
N GLN A 180 0.04 16.74 -15.26
CA GLN A 180 -0.15 16.07 -16.55
C GLN A 180 0.87 16.57 -17.57
N GLU A 181 1.05 17.87 -17.73
CA GLU A 181 1.99 18.42 -18.70
C GLU A 181 3.44 18.00 -18.41
N LYS A 182 3.88 18.11 -17.15
CA LYS A 182 5.28 17.91 -16.77
C LYS A 182 5.68 16.45 -16.63
N PHE A 183 4.75 15.57 -16.29
CA PHE A 183 5.08 14.22 -15.85
C PHE A 183 4.45 13.11 -16.69
N ARG A 184 3.61 13.42 -17.68
CA ARG A 184 2.97 12.41 -18.54
C ARG A 184 3.99 11.43 -19.15
N ASP A 185 5.14 11.91 -19.60
CA ASP A 185 6.15 11.05 -20.24
C ASP A 185 6.79 10.10 -19.22
N MET A 186 6.98 10.55 -17.97
CA MET A 186 7.48 9.70 -16.90
C MET A 186 6.54 8.55 -16.55
N ILE A 187 5.22 8.79 -16.65
CA ILE A 187 4.19 7.79 -16.37
C ILE A 187 3.71 7.05 -17.63
N GLY A 188 4.49 7.14 -18.73
CA GLY A 188 4.33 6.30 -19.91
C GLY A 188 3.45 6.86 -21.02
N TRP A 189 3.32 8.18 -21.11
CA TRP A 189 2.71 8.80 -22.28
C TRP A 189 3.47 8.47 -23.55
N THR A 190 2.74 7.99 -24.54
CA THR A 190 3.26 7.62 -25.86
C THR A 190 2.35 8.18 -26.92
N THR A 191 2.91 8.59 -28.05
CA THR A 191 2.14 9.09 -29.20
C THR A 191 2.17 8.03 -30.29
N ASN A 192 0.99 7.66 -30.82
CA ASN A 192 0.92 6.74 -31.94
C ASN A 192 1.31 7.44 -33.27
N GLN A 193 1.39 6.66 -34.36
CA GLN A 193 1.75 7.18 -35.69
C GLN A 193 0.78 8.25 -36.22
N HIS A 194 -0.42 8.34 -35.65
CA HIS A 194 -1.47 9.31 -36.02
C HIS A 194 -1.52 10.53 -35.10
N GLY A 195 -0.54 10.71 -34.21
CA GLY A 195 -0.48 11.86 -33.30
C GLY A 195 -1.43 11.79 -32.09
N ARG A 196 -2.17 10.68 -31.91
CA ARG A 196 -3.01 10.47 -30.72
C ARG A 196 -2.15 9.89 -29.60
N GLY A 197 -2.16 10.55 -28.45
CA GLY A 197 -1.44 10.10 -27.27
C GLY A 197 -2.23 9.13 -26.40
N SER A 198 -1.53 8.19 -25.78
CA SER A 198 -2.04 7.20 -24.84
C SER A 198 -0.97 6.82 -23.83
N TYR A 199 -1.39 6.44 -22.63
CA TYR A 199 -0.48 5.89 -21.63
C TYR A 199 -0.23 4.40 -21.90
N SER A 200 1.04 4.01 -21.92
CA SER A 200 1.48 2.63 -22.02
C SER A 200 1.73 2.07 -20.63
N ALA A 201 1.30 0.83 -20.39
CA ALA A 201 1.63 0.08 -19.18
C ALA A 201 3.12 -0.29 -19.06
N LEU A 202 3.75 -0.60 -20.20
CA LEU A 202 5.12 -1.14 -20.20
C LEU A 202 6.19 -0.08 -20.47
N LYS A 203 5.90 0.91 -21.30
CA LYS A 203 6.83 2.00 -21.66
C LYS A 203 6.78 3.14 -20.65
N VAL A 204 7.02 2.84 -19.38
CA VAL A 204 6.90 3.79 -18.28
C VAL A 204 8.29 4.06 -17.71
N ALA A 205 8.76 5.30 -17.83
CA ALA A 205 10.12 5.64 -17.40
C ALA A 205 10.32 5.41 -15.90
N ILE A 206 9.32 5.76 -15.11
CA ILE A 206 9.41 5.62 -13.66
C ILE A 206 9.32 4.17 -13.15
N LEU A 207 8.97 3.22 -14.03
CA LEU A 207 9.05 1.79 -13.69
C LEU A 207 10.47 1.23 -13.78
N HIS A 208 11.41 1.91 -14.43
CA HIS A 208 12.71 1.32 -14.73
C HIS A 208 13.83 2.11 -14.05
N LYS A 209 14.79 1.42 -13.44
CA LYS A 209 16.07 2.01 -13.09
C LYS A 209 16.75 2.46 -14.39
N GLU A 210 17.05 3.75 -14.53
CA GLU A 210 17.74 4.31 -15.71
C GLU A 210 17.06 3.94 -17.04
N TYR A 211 15.80 4.34 -17.21
CA TYR A 211 15.01 4.00 -18.39
C TYR A 211 15.66 4.42 -19.73
N SER A 212 15.89 3.45 -20.61
CA SER A 212 16.52 3.65 -21.93
C SER A 212 15.52 3.98 -23.05
N GLY A 213 14.23 4.13 -22.74
CA GLY A 213 13.16 4.32 -23.72
C GLY A 213 12.45 3.02 -24.13
N ALA A 214 12.91 1.87 -23.64
CA ALA A 214 12.30 0.56 -23.87
C ALA A 214 12.15 -0.23 -22.57
N TYR A 215 11.20 -1.16 -22.57
CA TYR A 215 10.97 -2.07 -21.44
C TYR A 215 12.19 -2.96 -21.22
N ASP A 216 12.71 -2.93 -20.00
CA ASP A 216 13.91 -3.67 -19.59
C ASP A 216 13.60 -4.51 -18.36
N ARG A 217 13.62 -5.84 -18.53
CA ARG A 217 13.26 -6.81 -17.49
C ARG A 217 14.21 -6.81 -16.30
N GLU A 218 15.47 -6.44 -16.50
CA GLU A 218 16.45 -6.41 -15.41
C GLU A 218 16.36 -5.14 -14.59
N LYS A 219 15.70 -4.10 -15.13
CA LYS A 219 15.61 -2.78 -14.53
C LYS A 219 14.20 -2.39 -14.10
N VAL A 220 13.18 -3.10 -14.56
CA VAL A 220 11.78 -2.87 -14.20
C VAL A 220 11.57 -3.13 -12.70
N PHE A 221 10.76 -2.29 -12.07
CA PHE A 221 10.51 -2.22 -10.63
C PHE A 221 11.72 -1.85 -9.75
N LEU A 222 12.88 -1.53 -10.33
CA LEU A 222 14.08 -1.13 -9.57
C LEU A 222 14.28 0.38 -9.47
N ASN A 223 13.35 1.19 -9.98
CA ASN A 223 13.44 2.63 -9.76
C ASN A 223 12.97 2.96 -8.32
N PRO A 224 13.80 3.62 -7.49
CA PRO A 224 13.50 3.88 -6.08
C PRO A 224 12.18 4.65 -5.84
N SER A 225 11.66 5.33 -6.86
CA SER A 225 10.45 6.13 -6.76
C SER A 225 9.15 5.35 -7.01
N LEU A 226 9.22 4.05 -7.33
CA LEU A 226 8.15 3.29 -7.98
C LEU A 226 6.80 3.24 -7.28
N MET A 227 6.77 3.13 -5.95
CA MET A 227 5.50 2.90 -5.26
C MET A 227 4.65 4.16 -5.06
N ALA A 228 5.25 5.35 -5.18
CA ALA A 228 4.52 6.61 -5.12
C ALA A 228 4.19 7.17 -6.53
N ALA A 229 4.90 6.70 -7.55
CA ALA A 229 5.15 7.38 -8.82
C ALA A 229 3.97 7.61 -9.74
N ILE A 230 3.41 6.52 -10.28
CA ILE A 230 2.52 6.59 -11.44
C ILE A 230 1.30 7.45 -11.10
N TRP A 231 0.79 7.27 -9.89
CA TRP A 231 -0.38 8.00 -9.44
C TRP A 231 -0.07 9.44 -8.99
N CYS A 232 0.99 9.68 -8.19
CA CYS A 232 1.30 11.04 -7.73
C CYS A 232 1.55 12.01 -8.88
N LEU A 233 2.17 11.50 -9.93
CA LEU A 233 2.56 12.26 -11.09
C LEU A 233 1.43 12.36 -12.14
N SER A 234 0.35 11.60 -11.96
CA SER A 234 -0.80 11.65 -12.85
C SER A 234 -1.61 12.93 -12.70
N GLY A 235 -2.34 13.27 -13.77
CA GLY A 235 -3.30 14.37 -13.76
C GLY A 235 -4.57 14.08 -12.94
N ASP A 236 -4.80 12.87 -12.45
CA ASP A 236 -6.04 12.53 -11.73
C ASP A 236 -6.01 13.02 -10.29
N ASP A 237 -7.13 13.59 -9.82
CA ASP A 237 -7.25 14.17 -8.48
C ASP A 237 -7.66 13.16 -7.40
N SER A 238 -8.12 11.97 -7.77
CA SER A 238 -8.41 10.87 -6.83
C SER A 238 -7.90 9.51 -7.36
N LEU A 239 -7.67 8.57 -6.44
CA LEU A 239 -7.25 7.19 -6.77
C LEU A 239 -8.48 6.34 -7.14
N GLN A 240 -8.92 6.52 -8.38
CA GLN A 240 -10.03 5.80 -9.00
C GLN A 240 -9.51 4.56 -9.75
N GLN A 241 -10.40 3.59 -10.05
CA GLN A 241 -10.03 2.42 -10.87
C GLN A 241 -9.53 2.85 -12.25
N ARG A 242 -10.29 3.76 -12.88
CA ARG A 242 -9.89 4.43 -14.11
C ARG A 242 -9.83 5.93 -13.87
N GLY A 243 -8.71 6.55 -14.21
CA GLY A 243 -8.51 7.99 -14.06
C GLY A 243 -9.50 8.79 -14.92
N ALA A 244 -10.27 9.68 -14.28
CA ALA A 244 -11.24 10.52 -14.97
C ALA A 244 -10.59 11.53 -15.94
N THR A 245 -9.38 12.00 -15.63
CA THR A 245 -8.65 13.00 -16.42
C THR A 245 -7.70 12.35 -17.40
N THR A 246 -6.93 11.36 -16.94
CA THR A 246 -5.89 10.73 -17.78
C THR A 246 -6.42 9.57 -18.60
N GLY A 247 -7.56 8.98 -18.20
CA GLY A 247 -8.12 7.76 -18.79
C GLY A 247 -7.37 6.47 -18.44
N ILE A 248 -6.30 6.56 -17.63
CA ILE A 248 -5.46 5.43 -17.23
C ILE A 248 -6.30 4.41 -16.45
N ASP A 249 -6.26 3.15 -16.85
CA ASP A 249 -6.86 2.05 -16.11
C ASP A 249 -5.87 1.57 -15.04
N TYR A 250 -5.88 2.24 -13.89
CA TYR A 250 -4.97 1.97 -12.79
C TYR A 250 -5.17 0.57 -12.21
N MET A 251 -6.40 0.07 -12.23
CA MET A 251 -6.69 -1.29 -11.79
C MET A 251 -6.03 -2.31 -12.70
N ALA A 252 -6.22 -2.18 -14.02
CA ALA A 252 -5.56 -3.05 -14.98
C ALA A 252 -4.02 -2.98 -14.87
N LEU A 253 -3.44 -1.78 -14.72
CA LEU A 253 -2.00 -1.61 -14.54
C LEU A 253 -1.48 -2.34 -13.30
N TYR A 254 -2.16 -2.18 -12.17
CA TYR A 254 -1.78 -2.83 -10.93
C TYR A 254 -1.88 -4.35 -11.04
N GLU A 255 -2.95 -4.85 -11.65
CA GLU A 255 -3.13 -6.28 -11.87
C GLU A 255 -2.08 -6.86 -12.82
N ASP A 256 -1.71 -6.13 -13.88
CA ASP A 256 -0.64 -6.52 -14.80
C ASP A 256 0.71 -6.60 -14.07
N TYR A 257 1.04 -5.62 -13.22
CA TYR A 257 2.26 -5.66 -12.43
C TYR A 257 2.25 -6.78 -11.39
N LEU A 258 1.14 -6.94 -10.67
CA LEU A 258 0.99 -7.99 -9.66
C LEU A 258 1.11 -9.37 -10.31
N LYS A 259 0.45 -9.58 -11.46
CA LYS A 259 0.56 -10.78 -12.27
C LYS A 259 1.99 -11.02 -12.74
N LEU A 260 2.69 -9.97 -13.17
CA LEU A 260 4.08 -10.07 -13.64
C LEU A 260 5.01 -10.51 -12.51
N ILE A 261 4.90 -9.88 -11.33
CA ILE A 261 5.70 -10.19 -10.14
C ILE A 261 5.37 -11.61 -9.63
N ALA A 262 4.09 -11.92 -9.42
CA ALA A 262 3.66 -13.21 -8.89
C ALA A 262 4.07 -14.38 -9.80
N ASN A 263 3.89 -14.26 -11.12
CA ASN A 263 4.34 -15.30 -12.05
C ASN A 263 5.86 -15.42 -12.10
N GLY A 264 6.59 -14.30 -11.94
CA GLY A 264 8.05 -14.29 -11.85
C GLY A 264 8.54 -15.07 -10.64
N LEU A 265 7.97 -14.79 -9.48
CA LEU A 265 8.30 -15.46 -8.21
C LEU A 265 7.91 -16.94 -8.21
N HIS A 266 6.71 -17.27 -8.69
CA HIS A 266 6.26 -18.67 -8.77
C HIS A 266 7.14 -19.54 -9.66
N ARG A 267 7.77 -18.95 -10.68
CA ARG A 267 8.70 -19.62 -11.58
C ARG A 267 10.17 -19.54 -11.15
N ASP A 268 10.42 -19.08 -9.92
CA ASP A 268 11.75 -18.88 -9.35
C ASP A 268 12.70 -18.13 -10.29
N ARG A 269 12.16 -17.09 -10.95
CA ARG A 269 12.93 -16.26 -11.88
C ARG A 269 13.86 -15.35 -11.08
N ALA A 270 15.17 -15.56 -11.24
CA ALA A 270 16.20 -14.82 -10.53
C ALA A 270 16.01 -13.30 -10.59
N GLU A 271 15.52 -12.75 -11.71
CA GLU A 271 15.30 -11.31 -11.87
C GLU A 271 14.23 -10.79 -10.90
N PHE A 272 13.15 -11.54 -10.68
CA PHE A 272 12.07 -11.16 -9.76
C PHE A 272 12.41 -11.43 -8.30
N VAL A 273 13.15 -12.51 -8.02
CA VAL A 273 13.69 -12.77 -6.68
C VAL A 273 14.65 -11.64 -6.28
N ASN A 274 15.55 -11.23 -7.18
CA ASN A 274 16.47 -10.11 -6.95
C ASN A 274 15.73 -8.78 -6.74
N ILE A 275 14.59 -8.55 -7.42
CA ILE A 275 13.74 -7.38 -7.15
C ILE A 275 13.24 -7.42 -5.72
N ILE A 276 12.67 -8.54 -5.26
CA ILE A 276 12.13 -8.65 -3.89
C ILE A 276 13.24 -8.50 -2.84
N GLN A 277 14.43 -9.06 -3.07
CA GLN A 277 15.58 -8.90 -2.17
C GLN A 277 16.04 -7.44 -2.07
N GLN A 278 16.17 -6.73 -3.20
CA GLN A 278 16.51 -5.31 -3.19
C GLN A 278 15.46 -4.46 -2.47
N TRP A 279 14.18 -4.83 -2.58
CA TRP A 279 13.11 -4.14 -1.88
C TRP A 279 13.15 -4.42 -0.38
N ASP A 280 13.40 -5.66 0.01
CA ASP A 280 13.55 -6.07 1.40
C ASP A 280 14.69 -5.32 2.10
N GLU A 281 15.85 -5.19 1.46
CA GLU A 281 16.99 -4.42 1.98
C GLU A 281 16.63 -2.94 2.26
N VAL A 282 15.80 -2.35 1.41
CA VAL A 282 15.43 -0.94 1.50
C VAL A 282 14.29 -0.72 2.51
N VAL A 283 13.31 -1.61 2.53
CA VAL A 283 12.06 -1.45 3.31
C VAL A 283 12.20 -2.03 4.71
N PHE A 284 12.94 -3.11 4.88
CA PHE A 284 13.13 -3.83 6.15
C PHE A 284 14.61 -3.97 6.53
N PRO A 285 15.38 -2.86 6.59
CA PRO A 285 16.81 -2.94 6.86
C PRO A 285 17.08 -3.52 8.25
N GLY A 286 17.78 -4.66 8.30
CA GLY A 286 18.27 -5.26 9.54
C GLY A 286 17.18 -5.82 10.46
N THR A 287 16.00 -6.15 9.93
CA THR A 287 14.97 -6.85 10.70
C THR A 287 15.21 -8.36 10.64
N GLU A 288 14.81 -9.08 11.69
CA GLU A 288 14.84 -10.55 11.72
C GLU A 288 13.91 -11.19 10.66
N THR A 289 12.99 -10.39 10.10
CA THR A 289 12.07 -10.79 9.03
C THR A 289 12.64 -10.55 7.63
N SER A 290 13.84 -9.96 7.51
CA SER A 290 14.48 -9.71 6.22
C SER A 290 14.87 -11.05 5.58
N ILE A 291 14.43 -11.24 4.34
CA ILE A 291 14.79 -12.40 3.53
C ILE A 291 16.28 -12.39 3.13
N VAL A 292 16.93 -11.23 3.15
CA VAL A 292 18.34 -11.07 2.82
C VAL A 292 19.25 -11.34 4.03
N VAL A 293 18.81 -10.97 5.24
CA VAL A 293 19.60 -11.16 6.47
C VAL A 293 19.67 -12.64 6.91
N GLY A 294 18.74 -13.48 6.44
CA GLY A 294 18.71 -14.92 6.73
C GLY A 294 19.80 -15.78 6.06
N HIS A 295 20.67 -15.22 5.22
CA HIS A 295 21.80 -15.96 4.61
C HIS A 295 23.16 -15.68 5.27
N SER A 296 23.19 -14.94 6.38
CA SER A 296 24.44 -14.59 7.07
C SER A 296 24.35 -14.78 8.58
N SER A 297 23.90 -15.95 9.04
CA SER A 297 24.26 -16.47 10.37
C SER A 297 23.96 -17.97 10.52
N SER A 298 24.82 -18.84 9.98
CA SER A 298 25.16 -20.08 10.69
C SER A 298 26.42 -20.73 10.11
N GLY A 299 27.51 -20.68 10.86
CA GLY A 299 28.19 -21.94 11.17
C GLY A 299 29.68 -22.13 10.86
N ASP A 300 30.44 -21.14 10.35
CA ASP A 300 31.87 -21.39 10.04
C ASP A 300 32.89 -20.72 10.98
N THR A 301 32.49 -19.87 11.92
CA THR A 301 33.42 -19.27 12.90
C THR A 301 33.38 -19.87 14.31
N GLU A 302 32.36 -20.65 14.67
CA GLU A 302 32.35 -21.39 15.95
C GLU A 302 33.15 -22.69 15.89
N ASN A 303 33.45 -23.22 14.68
CA ASN A 303 34.18 -24.47 14.51
C ASN A 303 35.72 -24.32 14.47
N GLU A 304 36.27 -23.10 14.42
CA GLU A 304 37.73 -22.89 14.38
C GLU A 304 38.31 -22.74 15.79
N VAL A 305 37.59 -22.04 16.69
CA VAL A 305 38.00 -21.87 18.09
C VAL A 305 37.92 -23.19 18.86
N ASP A 306 36.85 -23.97 18.68
CA ASP A 306 36.72 -25.29 19.31
C ASP A 306 37.73 -26.32 18.75
N ARG A 307 38.14 -26.19 17.47
CA ARG A 307 39.22 -27.02 16.89
C ARG A 307 40.60 -26.65 17.41
N GLU A 308 40.85 -25.38 17.71
CA GLU A 308 42.13 -24.94 18.25
C GLU A 308 42.23 -25.22 19.76
N ILE A 309 41.13 -25.09 20.52
CA ILE A 309 41.05 -25.50 21.93
C ILE A 309 41.27 -27.03 22.05
N GLY A 310 40.66 -27.83 21.17
CA GLY A 310 40.87 -29.29 21.16
C GLY A 310 42.30 -29.72 20.78
N ARG A 311 43.09 -28.89 20.08
CA ARG A 311 44.51 -29.17 19.82
C ARG A 311 45.44 -28.78 20.96
N MET A 312 45.01 -27.86 21.83
CA MET A 312 45.82 -27.44 22.98
C MET A 312 45.68 -28.41 24.17
N ASP A 313 44.58 -29.17 24.25
CA ASP A 313 44.33 -30.14 25.31
C ASP A 313 45.00 -31.52 25.07
N ASP A 314 45.55 -31.78 23.88
CA ASP A 314 46.27 -33.02 23.54
C ASP A 314 47.81 -32.92 23.72
N GLU A 315 48.33 -31.75 24.13
CA GLU A 315 49.76 -31.53 24.41
C GLU A 315 50.08 -31.26 25.90
N GLU A 316 49.34 -31.84 26.86
CA GLU A 316 49.83 -31.93 28.26
C GLU A 316 49.56 -33.31 28.91
N GLY A 317 50.39 -34.29 28.53
CA GLY A 317 51.02 -35.27 29.44
C GLY A 317 50.58 -36.75 29.31
N PRO A 318 51.42 -37.75 29.65
CA PRO A 318 52.75 -37.68 30.30
C PRO A 318 53.89 -38.44 29.56
N GLN A 319 55.14 -37.98 29.73
CA GLN A 319 56.31 -38.86 29.85
C GLN A 319 56.78 -38.86 31.30
#